data_AF-A0A2T0U4M3-F1
#
_entry.id   AF-A0A2T0U4M3-F1
#
_cell.length_a   1.000
_cell.length_b   1.000
_cell.length_c   1.000
_cell.angle_alpha   90.00
_cell.angle_beta   90.00
_cell.angle_gamma   90.00
#
_symmetry.space_group_name_H-M   'P 1'
#
loop_
_entity.id
_entity.type
_entity.pdbx_description
1 polymer ?
#
loop_
_entity_poly.entity_id
_entity_poly.type
_entity_poly.pdbx_seq_one_letter_code
_entity_poly.pdbx_strand_id
1 'polypeptide(L)'
;MIEGTVRRATGEVFTFRDPCLLTVEALELGSWLKEAAAGLIAPSPQHNERDLLVFLEPNIAFSVEAWNLEEVVMRVHLSLEASPPWAEPDTELFDTIERLRLSPADVHVGADAWLAELAAFPLR
;
A
#
# COMPACT_ATOMS: atom_id res chain seq x y z
N MET A 1 4.98 -10.38 -8.07
CA MET A 1 3.74 -10.94 -7.49
C MET A 1 3.65 -10.42 -6.08
N ILE A 2 2.55 -9.74 -5.78
CA ILE A 2 2.23 -9.19 -4.48
C ILE A 2 1.40 -10.23 -3.73
N GLU A 3 1.72 -10.43 -2.46
CA GLU A 3 0.97 -11.27 -1.55
C GLU A 3 0.57 -10.43 -0.36
N GLY A 4 -0.71 -10.41 -0.03
CA GLY A 4 -1.24 -9.69 1.12
C GLY A 4 -2.00 -10.61 2.03
N THR A 5 -1.82 -10.43 3.35
CA THR A 5 -2.66 -11.05 4.38
C THR A 5 -3.25 -9.95 5.23
N VAL A 6 -4.57 -9.80 5.20
CA VAL A 6 -5.28 -8.83 6.02
C VAL A 6 -5.95 -9.56 7.17
N ARG A 7 -5.77 -9.03 8.38
CA ARG A 7 -6.40 -9.53 9.59
C ARG A 7 -7.11 -8.36 10.27
N ARG A 8 -8.44 -8.43 10.35
CA ARG A 8 -9.24 -7.42 11.05
C ARG A 8 -9.38 -7.79 12.53
N ALA A 9 -9.54 -6.78 13.38
CA ALA A 9 -9.74 -6.97 14.82
C ALA A 9 -10.99 -7.79 15.16
N THR A 10 -11.97 -7.79 14.26
CA THR A 10 -13.22 -8.57 14.30
C THR A 10 -13.02 -10.06 13.99
N GLY A 11 -11.81 -10.46 13.58
CA GLY A 11 -11.40 -11.86 13.41
C GLY A 11 -11.42 -12.35 11.96
N GLU A 12 -11.94 -11.56 11.01
CA GLU A 12 -11.87 -11.92 9.60
C GLU A 12 -10.42 -11.86 9.09
N VAL A 13 -10.09 -12.85 8.27
CA VAL A 13 -8.79 -12.97 7.63
C VAL A 13 -9.01 -13.25 6.16
N PHE A 14 -8.29 -12.55 5.30
CA PHE A 14 -8.22 -12.91 3.89
C PHE A 14 -6.80 -12.75 3.38
N THR A 15 -6.51 -13.49 2.31
CA THR A 15 -5.24 -13.44 1.62
C THR A 15 -5.49 -13.28 0.14
N PHE A 16 -4.65 -12.50 -0.52
CA PHE A 16 -4.62 -12.40 -1.97
C PHE A 16 -3.19 -12.58 -2.47
N ARG A 17 -3.05 -13.01 -3.72
CA ARG A 17 -1.76 -13.16 -4.38
C ARG A 17 -1.92 -12.88 -5.86
N ASP A 18 -1.36 -11.76 -6.31
CA ASP A 18 -1.62 -11.25 -7.65
C ASP A 18 -0.37 -10.57 -8.26
N PRO A 19 -0.07 -10.74 -9.56
CA PRO A 19 1.05 -10.08 -10.24
C PRO A 19 0.78 -8.60 -10.62
N CYS A 20 0.22 -7.81 -9.71
CA CYS A 20 -0.28 -6.46 -9.99
C CYS A 20 0.72 -5.30 -10.07
N LEU A 21 2.03 -5.56 -10.13
CA LEU A 21 3.05 -4.52 -10.27
C LEU A 21 4.08 -4.89 -11.34
N LEU A 22 4.38 -3.94 -12.21
CA LEU A 22 5.58 -3.92 -13.04
C LEU A 22 6.82 -3.70 -12.16
N THR A 23 8.01 -4.08 -12.65
CA THR A 23 9.27 -3.85 -11.89
C THR A 23 9.48 -2.37 -11.60
N VAL A 24 9.10 -1.48 -12.53
CA VAL A 24 9.20 -0.02 -12.33
C VAL A 24 8.23 0.50 -11.27
N GLU A 25 7.00 -0.02 -11.23
CA GLU A 25 5.99 0.33 -10.23
C GLU A 25 6.37 -0.19 -8.85
N ALA A 26 7.00 -1.37 -8.79
CA ALA A 26 7.54 -1.91 -7.55
C ALA A 26 8.66 -1.00 -6.98
N LEU A 27 9.51 -0.43 -7.83
CA LEU A 27 10.53 0.54 -7.40
C LEU A 27 9.93 1.89 -6.97
N GLU A 28 8.91 2.33 -7.68
CA GLU A 28 8.14 3.51 -7.32
C GLU A 28 7.52 3.34 -5.92
N LEU A 29 6.87 2.22 -5.65
CA LEU A 29 6.34 1.89 -4.32
C LEU A 29 7.44 1.91 -3.25
N GLY A 30 8.61 1.32 -3.53
CA GLY A 30 9.74 1.33 -2.59
C GLY A 30 10.23 2.75 -2.27
N SER A 31 10.28 3.62 -3.28
CA SER A 31 10.67 5.02 -3.12
C SER A 31 9.60 5.82 -2.37
N TRP A 32 8.33 5.60 -2.71
CA TRP A 32 7.18 6.20 -2.04
C TRP A 32 7.12 5.81 -0.56
N LEU A 33 7.39 4.55 -0.19
CA LEU A 33 7.44 4.11 1.21
C LEU A 33 8.52 4.87 2.00
N LYS A 34 9.69 5.13 1.39
CA LYS A 34 10.73 5.94 2.02
C LYS A 34 10.30 7.39 2.23
N GLU A 35 9.64 7.98 1.24
CA GLU A 35 9.11 9.34 1.33
C GLU A 35 8.00 9.46 2.36
N ALA A 36 7.09 8.47 2.44
CA ALA A 36 6.06 8.36 3.46
C ALA A 36 6.69 8.30 4.87
N ALA A 37 7.69 7.44 5.05
CA ALA A 37 8.41 7.33 6.33
C ALA A 37 9.12 8.63 6.71
N ALA A 38 9.68 9.36 5.74
CA ALA A 38 10.35 10.63 5.97
C ALA A 38 9.41 11.83 6.15
N GLY A 39 8.09 11.65 6.05
CA GLY A 39 7.11 12.72 6.16
C GLY A 39 7.13 13.68 4.96
N LEU A 40 7.60 13.22 3.80
CA LEU A 40 7.71 14.01 2.57
C LEU A 40 6.43 13.98 1.73
N ILE A 41 5.52 13.05 2.04
CA ILE A 41 4.20 12.96 1.42
C ILE A 41 3.20 13.71 2.30
N ALA A 42 2.49 14.66 1.71
CA ALA A 42 1.45 15.40 2.41
C ALA A 42 0.34 14.45 2.89
N PRO A 43 0.05 14.38 4.20
CA PRO A 43 -1.04 13.57 4.70
C PRO A 43 -2.39 14.09 4.22
N SER A 44 -3.29 13.18 3.86
CA SER A 44 -4.66 13.46 3.48
C SER A 44 -5.59 12.82 4.52
N PRO A 45 -6.11 13.58 5.50
CA PRO A 45 -6.93 13.02 6.58
C PRO A 45 -8.22 12.36 6.07
N GLN A 46 -8.76 12.88 4.98
CA GLN A 46 -9.87 12.28 4.25
C GLN A 46 -9.34 11.46 3.07
N HIS A 47 -10.05 10.40 2.69
CA HIS A 47 -9.75 9.72 1.44
C HIS A 47 -10.03 10.65 0.26
N ASN A 48 -9.08 10.74 -0.67
CA ASN A 48 -9.15 11.51 -1.90
C ASN A 48 -8.31 10.80 -2.96
N GLU A 49 -8.92 10.44 -4.08
CA GLU A 49 -8.26 9.70 -5.17
C GLU A 49 -7.03 10.44 -5.73
N ARG A 50 -7.00 11.77 -5.65
CA ARG A 50 -5.88 12.58 -6.16
C ARG A 50 -4.58 12.41 -5.35
N ASP A 51 -4.70 11.93 -4.12
CA ASP A 51 -3.57 11.77 -3.20
C ASP A 51 -3.07 10.32 -3.16
N LEU A 52 -3.59 9.46 -4.05
CA LEU A 52 -3.21 8.05 -4.14
C LEU A 52 -1.95 7.87 -4.98
N LEU A 53 -1.06 7.00 -4.51
CA LEU A 53 -0.17 6.25 -5.38
C LEU A 53 -0.98 5.13 -6.03
N VAL A 54 -1.12 5.20 -7.36
CA VAL A 54 -1.87 4.23 -8.18
C VAL A 54 -0.96 3.55 -9.19
N PHE A 55 -1.34 2.35 -9.61
CA PHE A 55 -0.59 1.54 -10.58
C PHE A 55 -1.45 1.21 -11.79
N LEU A 56 -0.82 0.64 -12.81
CA LEU A 56 -1.47 0.22 -14.06
C LEU A 56 -2.57 -0.80 -13.80
N GLU A 57 -2.29 -1.80 -12.96
CA GLU A 57 -3.32 -2.70 -12.45
C GLU A 57 -3.90 -2.12 -11.16
N PRO A 58 -5.18 -1.74 -11.12
CA PRO A 58 -5.77 -1.01 -10.00
C PRO A 58 -6.14 -1.93 -8.81
N ASN A 59 -5.41 -3.04 -8.66
CA ASN A 59 -5.60 -4.01 -7.58
C ASN A 59 -5.24 -3.39 -6.22
N ILE A 60 -4.20 -2.57 -6.17
CA ILE A 60 -3.76 -1.88 -4.95
C ILE A 60 -3.48 -0.40 -5.22
N ALA A 61 -3.69 0.43 -4.21
CA ALA A 61 -3.20 1.82 -4.18
C ALA A 61 -2.83 2.21 -2.74
N PHE A 62 -2.03 3.27 -2.59
CA PHE A 62 -1.55 3.70 -1.27
C PHE A 62 -1.78 5.20 -1.05
N SER A 63 -2.07 5.59 0.19
CA SER A 63 -2.03 7.01 0.60
C SER A 63 -1.59 7.16 2.05
N VAL A 64 -1.21 8.38 2.44
CA VAL A 64 -0.86 8.71 3.83
C VAL A 64 -2.05 9.42 4.47
N GLU A 65 -2.57 8.85 5.56
CA GLU A 65 -3.64 9.45 6.37
C GLU A 65 -3.09 10.45 7.38
N ALA A 66 -1.99 10.06 8.06
CA ALA A 66 -1.33 10.88 9.06
C ALA A 66 0.16 10.53 9.15
N TRP A 67 0.98 11.48 9.55
CA TRP A 67 2.40 11.28 9.82
C TRP A 67 2.87 12.13 10.99
N ASN A 68 3.72 11.56 11.84
CA ASN A 68 4.53 12.26 12.83
C ASN A 68 5.86 11.48 13.02
N LEU A 69 6.70 11.95 13.95
CA LEU A 69 8.03 11.36 14.20
C LEU A 69 7.99 9.92 14.76
N GLU A 70 6.88 9.51 15.37
CA GLU A 70 6.71 8.20 16.01
C GLU A 70 5.85 7.25 15.18
N GLU A 71 4.97 7.78 14.33
CA GLU A 71 3.98 6.99 13.60
C GLU A 71 3.70 7.54 12.20
N VAL A 72 3.58 6.63 11.24
CA VAL A 72 2.96 6.85 9.94
C VAL A 72 1.71 5.98 9.82
N VAL A 73 0.59 6.59 9.47
CA VAL A 73 -0.68 5.90 9.19
C VAL A 73 -0.88 5.89 7.69
N MET A 74 -0.66 4.73 7.08
CA MET A 74 -0.88 4.52 5.65
C MET A 74 -2.21 3.82 5.43
N ARG A 75 -2.86 4.15 4.31
CA ARG A 75 -4.01 3.42 3.79
C ARG A 75 -3.55 2.56 2.62
N VAL A 76 -3.93 1.29 2.65
CA VAL A 76 -3.88 0.39 1.51
C VAL A 76 -5.29 0.27 0.97
N HIS A 77 -5.44 0.69 -0.27
CA HIS A 77 -6.68 0.64 -1.02
C HIS A 77 -6.68 -0.65 -1.82
N LEU A 78 -7.67 -1.50 -1.65
CA LEU A 78 -7.76 -2.82 -2.28
C LEU A 78 -8.95 -2.84 -3.24
N SER A 79 -8.73 -3.34 -4.44
CA SER A 79 -9.78 -3.49 -5.45
C SER A 79 -9.63 -4.82 -6.18
N LEU A 80 -10.64 -5.19 -6.97
CA LEU A 80 -10.60 -6.32 -7.91
C LEU A 80 -10.12 -7.63 -7.24
N GLU A 81 -9.07 -8.26 -7.75
CA GLU A 81 -8.54 -9.54 -7.23
C GLU A 81 -7.95 -9.42 -5.82
N ALA A 82 -7.60 -8.20 -5.37
CA ALA A 82 -7.18 -7.93 -4.01
C ALA A 82 -8.34 -7.58 -3.06
N SER A 83 -9.57 -7.44 -3.57
CA SER A 83 -10.73 -7.14 -2.72
C SER A 83 -11.03 -8.28 -1.74
N PRO A 84 -11.41 -7.95 -0.49
CA PRO A 84 -11.86 -8.96 0.46
C PRO A 84 -13.16 -9.61 -0.01
N PRO A 85 -13.42 -10.87 0.40
CA PRO A 85 -14.63 -11.59 0.02
C PRO A 85 -15.92 -11.03 0.64
N TRP A 86 -15.80 -10.10 1.59
CA TRP A 86 -16.90 -9.38 2.23
C TRP A 86 -17.06 -7.95 1.71
N ALA A 87 -16.34 -7.55 0.65
CA ALA A 87 -16.61 -6.29 -0.02
C ALA A 87 -18.04 -6.30 -0.61
N GLU A 88 -18.72 -5.17 -0.55
CA GLU A 88 -20.04 -5.04 -1.16
C GLU A 88 -19.90 -5.09 -2.69
N PRO A 89 -20.85 -5.70 -3.43
CA PRO A 89 -20.75 -5.85 -4.89
C PRO A 89 -20.58 -4.54 -5.66
N ASP A 90 -21.10 -3.44 -5.13
CA ASP A 90 -21.08 -2.12 -5.74
C ASP A 90 -19.96 -1.22 -5.19
N THR A 91 -18.94 -1.80 -4.53
CA THR A 91 -17.79 -1.04 -4.02
C THR A 91 -16.99 -0.47 -5.19
N GLU A 92 -16.78 0.85 -5.22
CA GLU A 92 -15.97 1.51 -6.25
C GLU A 92 -14.48 1.18 -6.07
N LEU A 93 -13.68 1.45 -7.11
CA LEU A 93 -12.23 1.25 -7.03
C LEU A 93 -11.66 2.08 -5.89
N PHE A 94 -10.75 1.48 -5.13
CA PHE A 94 -10.03 2.11 -4.02
C PHE A 94 -10.87 2.47 -2.78
N ASP A 95 -12.16 2.12 -2.73
CA ASP A 95 -13.02 2.36 -1.57
C ASP A 95 -12.85 1.32 -0.46
N THR A 96 -12.29 0.13 -0.75
CA THR A 96 -11.90 -0.80 0.31
C THR A 96 -10.57 -0.39 0.90
N ILE A 97 -10.61 0.15 2.13
CA ILE A 97 -9.44 0.73 2.78
C ILE A 97 -9.04 -0.08 4.01
N GLU A 98 -7.79 -0.53 4.03
CA GLU A 98 -7.12 -1.09 5.21
C GLU A 98 -6.06 -0.11 5.74
N ARG A 99 -6.01 0.09 7.06
CA ARG A 99 -5.08 1.03 7.69
C ARG A 99 -3.90 0.30 8.32
N LEU A 100 -2.70 0.75 7.96
CA LEU A 100 -1.45 0.31 8.55
C LEU A 100 -0.90 1.43 9.44
N ARG A 101 -0.75 1.12 10.73
CA ARG A 101 -0.12 2.01 11.71
C ARG A 101 1.26 1.45 12.02
N LEU A 102 2.30 2.16 11.60
CA LEU A 102 3.67 1.69 11.64
C LEU A 102 4.58 2.80 12.18
N SER A 103 5.72 2.43 12.74
CA SER A 103 6.76 3.42 13.02
C SER A 103 7.45 3.83 11.71
N PRO A 104 7.89 5.09 11.55
CA PRO A 104 8.70 5.51 10.40
C PRO A 104 9.95 4.64 10.19
N ALA A 105 10.57 4.18 11.28
CA ALA A 105 11.75 3.31 11.21
C ALA A 105 11.44 1.95 10.59
N ASP A 106 10.33 1.31 10.98
CA ASP A 106 9.93 0.02 10.43
C ASP A 106 9.58 0.12 8.94
N VAL A 107 8.91 1.20 8.53
CA VAL A 107 8.62 1.46 7.11
C VAL A 107 9.91 1.64 6.32
N HIS A 108 10.89 2.37 6.86
CA HIS A 108 12.19 2.54 6.21
C HIS A 108 12.93 1.21 6.03
N VAL A 109 12.99 0.40 7.08
CA VAL A 109 13.61 -0.95 7.04
C VAL A 109 12.91 -1.85 6.02
N GLY A 110 11.58 -1.84 6.00
CA GLY A 110 10.79 -2.60 5.02
C GLY A 110 11.05 -2.14 3.58
N ALA A 111 11.11 -0.82 3.36
CA ALA A 111 11.40 -0.24 2.05
C ALA A 111 12.83 -0.55 1.58
N ASP A 112 13.81 -0.53 2.48
CA ASP A 112 15.20 -0.92 2.16
C ASP A 112 15.28 -2.40 1.76
N ALA A 113 14.64 -3.29 2.52
CA ALA A 113 14.60 -4.71 2.20
C ALA A 113 13.93 -4.96 0.83
N TRP A 114 12.79 -4.32 0.60
CA TRP A 114 12.07 -4.37 -0.67
C TRP A 114 12.92 -3.92 -1.86
N LEU A 115 13.57 -2.76 -1.76
CA LEU A 115 14.44 -2.24 -2.83
C LEU A 115 15.67 -3.12 -3.06
N ALA A 116 16.24 -3.71 -2.00
CA ALA A 116 17.36 -4.63 -2.12
C ALA A 116 16.96 -5.93 -2.85
N GLU A 117 15.76 -6.46 -2.59
CA GLU A 117 15.22 -7.62 -3.32
C GLU A 117 14.94 -7.29 -4.79
N LEU A 118 14.40 -6.09 -5.06
CA LEU A 118 14.13 -5.63 -6.43
C LEU A 118 15.39 -5.45 -7.27
N ALA A 119 16.54 -5.15 -6.66
CA ALA A 119 17.81 -4.99 -7.38
C ALA A 119 18.23 -6.26 -8.15
N ALA A 120 17.67 -7.43 -7.83
CA ALA A 120 17.89 -8.68 -8.55
C ALA A 120 17.13 -8.75 -9.89
N PHE A 121 16.17 -7.86 -10.15
CA PHE A 121 15.31 -7.88 -11.33
C PHE A 121 15.67 -6.73 -12.30
N PRO A 122 15.60 -6.98 -13.62
CA PRO A 122 15.88 -5.93 -14.60
C PRO A 122 14.78 -4.87 -14.61
N LEU A 123 15.18 -3.61 -14.71
CA LEU A 123 14.29 -2.50 -15.07
C LEU A 123 13.77 -2.75 -16.50
N ARG A 124 12.47 -2.93 -16.66
CA ARG A 124 11.83 -3.16 -17.96
C ARG A 124 10.60 -2.30 -18.09
#